data_AF-A0A8J7TKB4-F1
#
_entry.id   AF-A0A8J7TKB4-F1
#
_cell.length_a   1.000
_cell.length_b   1.000
_cell.length_c   1.000
_cell.angle_alpha   90.00
_cell.angle_beta   90.00
_cell.angle_gamma   90.00
#
_symmetry.space_group_name_H-M   'P 1'
#
loop_
_entity.id
_entity.type
_entity.pdbx_description
1 polymer ?
#
loop_
_entity_poly.entity_id
_entity_poly.type
_entity_poly.pdbx_seq_one_letter_code
_entity_poly.pdbx_strand_id
1 'polypeptide(L)'
;MPGPGFDNIFNKMKEVTNKAASETNKAAKAAKLKMTVMSLNTEKTRHLQTVGQRTYTLFIENQSINGKLLQEKVLEELKQIERIEERIKELEAEVAELQGQPVNVTDVTDGGEGTSPEDNR
;
A
#
# COMPACT_ATOMS: atom_id res chain seq x y z
N MET A 1 21.16 35.54 40.35
CA MET A 1 19.83 35.43 39.73
C MET A 1 20.03 35.04 38.27
N PRO A 2 19.62 33.85 37.81
CA PRO A 2 19.64 33.54 36.39
C PRO A 2 18.67 34.49 35.69
N GLY A 3 19.14 35.23 34.69
CA GLY A 3 18.37 36.27 34.01
C GLY A 3 17.35 35.70 33.02
N PRO A 4 16.27 36.45 32.72
CA PRO A 4 15.13 36.02 31.90
C PRO A 4 15.46 35.59 30.46
N GLY A 5 16.70 35.79 29.99
CA GLY A 5 17.15 35.34 28.66
C GLY A 5 17.53 33.86 28.58
N PHE A 6 17.99 33.24 29.67
CA PHE A 6 18.38 31.81 29.65
C PHE A 6 17.17 30.87 29.61
N ASP A 7 16.09 31.21 30.32
CA ASP A 7 14.84 30.44 30.31
C ASP A 7 14.20 30.40 28.91
N ASN A 8 14.30 31.51 28.15
CA ASN A 8 13.72 31.59 26.81
C ASN A 8 14.50 30.76 25.78
N ILE A 9 15.83 30.63 25.93
CA ILE A 9 16.68 29.77 25.09
C ILE A 9 16.48 28.30 25.46
N PHE A 10 16.43 27.97 26.76
CA PHE A 10 16.16 26.60 27.22
C PHE A 10 14.76 26.12 26.78
N ASN A 11 13.75 26.99 26.88
CA ASN A 11 12.39 26.67 26.42
C ASN A 11 12.33 26.46 24.90
N LYS A 12 12.98 27.31 24.10
CA LYS A 12 13.10 27.09 22.64
C LYS A 12 13.84 25.80 22.30
N MET A 13 14.94 25.51 23.00
CA MET A 13 15.70 24.28 22.78
C MET A 13 14.85 23.05 23.12
N LYS A 14 14.11 23.09 24.24
CA LYS A 14 13.17 22.04 24.65
C LYS A 14 12.03 21.86 23.64
N GLU A 15 11.48 22.94 23.09
CA GLU A 15 10.46 22.89 22.03
C GLU A 15 10.98 22.27 20.73
N VAL A 16 12.19 22.64 20.30
CA VAL A 16 12.83 22.07 19.10
C VAL A 16 13.10 20.58 19.31
N THR A 17 13.64 20.19 20.47
CA THR A 17 13.86 18.77 20.81
C THR A 17 12.54 18.00 20.86
N ASN A 18 11.48 18.56 21.44
CA ASN A 18 10.16 17.93 21.48
C ASN A 18 9.54 17.75 20.09
N LYS A 19 9.69 18.75 19.21
CA LYS A 19 9.26 18.66 17.80
C LYS A 19 10.05 17.60 17.03
N ALA A 20 11.37 17.61 17.14
CA ALA A 20 12.24 16.62 16.50
C ALA A 20 11.94 15.19 16.99
N ALA A 21 11.71 15.00 18.29
CA ALA A 21 11.33 13.71 18.84
C ALA A 21 9.95 13.24 18.34
N SER A 22 8.98 14.16 18.23
CA SER A 22 7.64 13.87 17.70
C SER A 22 7.69 13.48 16.21
N GLU A 23 8.43 14.23 15.40
CA GLU A 23 8.63 13.94 13.97
C GLU A 23 9.36 12.61 13.76
N THR A 24 10.39 12.33 14.56
CA THR A 24 11.12 11.06 14.52
C THR A 24 10.21 9.87 14.85
N ASN A 25 9.34 10.02 15.86
CA ASN A 25 8.39 8.97 16.23
C ASN A 25 7.34 8.73 15.12
N LYS A 26 6.83 9.79 14.49
CA LYS A 26 5.93 9.67 13.33
C LYS A 26 6.62 8.99 12.15
N ALA A 27 7.87 9.38 11.85
CA ALA A 27 8.65 8.77 10.78
C ALA A 27 8.91 7.28 11.02
N ALA A 28 9.26 6.90 12.26
CA ALA A 28 9.46 5.50 12.64
C ALA A 28 8.18 4.67 12.50
N LYS A 29 7.03 5.21 12.95
CA LYS A 29 5.72 4.55 12.76
C LYS A 29 5.37 4.39 11.29
N ALA A 30 5.53 5.45 10.49
CA ALA A 30 5.27 5.41 9.06
C ALA A 30 6.18 4.38 8.35
N ALA A 31 7.46 4.32 8.71
CA ALA A 31 8.39 3.32 8.17
C ALA A 31 7.95 1.88 8.50
N LYS A 32 7.53 1.64 9.75
CA LYS A 32 7.00 0.32 10.16
C LYS A 32 5.76 -0.07 9.36
N LEU A 33 4.81 0.85 9.19
CA LEU A 33 3.60 0.61 8.39
C LEU A 33 3.96 0.34 6.92
N LYS A 34 4.89 1.10 6.33
CA LYS A 34 5.39 0.84 4.97
C LYS A 34 6.04 -0.53 4.83
N MET A 35 6.82 -0.99 5.82
CA MET A 35 7.37 -2.35 5.82
C MET A 35 6.26 -3.41 5.84
N THR A 36 5.20 -3.20 6.63
CA THR A 36 4.02 -4.07 6.62
C THR A 36 3.35 -4.10 5.24
N VAL A 37 3.17 -2.94 4.60
CA VAL A 37 2.62 -2.84 3.23
C VAL A 37 3.49 -3.62 2.22
N MET A 38 4.81 -3.54 2.31
CA MET A 38 5.71 -4.31 1.44
C MET A 38 5.56 -5.82 1.65
N SER A 39 5.43 -6.27 2.91
CA SER A 39 5.17 -7.67 3.24
C SER A 39 3.82 -8.14 2.66
N LEU A 40 2.77 -7.36 2.84
CA LEU A 40 1.44 -7.65 2.31
C LEU A 40 1.43 -7.69 0.77
N ASN A 41 2.15 -6.79 0.11
CA ASN A 41 2.31 -6.83 -1.35
C ASN A 41 3.00 -8.12 -1.82
N THR A 42 4.01 -8.59 -1.08
CA THR A 42 4.69 -9.86 -1.39
C THR A 42 3.73 -11.04 -1.26
N GLU A 43 2.90 -11.04 -0.22
CA GLU A 43 1.86 -12.06 -0.01
C GLU A 43 0.79 -12.02 -1.10
N LYS A 44 0.32 -10.83 -1.48
CA LYS A 44 -0.62 -10.62 -2.60
C LYS A 44 -0.07 -11.21 -3.90
N THR A 45 1.20 -10.93 -4.22
CA THR A 45 1.86 -11.49 -5.41
C THR A 45 1.90 -13.01 -5.37
N ARG A 46 2.15 -13.62 -4.20
CA ARG A 46 2.13 -15.08 -4.04
C ARG A 46 0.75 -15.67 -4.30
N HIS A 47 -0.31 -15.07 -3.79
CA HIS A 47 -1.69 -15.51 -4.08
C HIS A 47 -2.00 -15.40 -5.59
N LEU A 48 -1.61 -14.30 -6.24
CA LEU A 48 -1.80 -14.13 -7.68
C LEU A 48 -1.05 -15.19 -8.50
N GLN A 49 0.20 -15.47 -8.14
CA GLN A 49 0.98 -16.55 -8.76
C GLN A 49 0.32 -17.92 -8.56
N THR A 50 -0.26 -18.16 -7.39
CA THR A 50 -0.98 -19.40 -7.07
C THR A 50 -2.24 -19.55 -7.92
N VAL A 51 -2.98 -18.46 -8.18
CA VAL A 51 -4.11 -18.45 -9.12
C VAL A 51 -3.64 -18.86 -10.52
N GLY A 52 -2.56 -18.26 -11.02
CA GLY A 52 -1.98 -18.60 -12.33
C GLY A 52 -1.57 -20.07 -12.42
N GLN A 53 -0.86 -20.58 -11.42
CA GLN A 53 -0.44 -21.98 -11.35
C GLN A 53 -1.62 -22.95 -11.34
N ARG A 54 -2.65 -22.69 -10.53
CA ARG A 54 -3.85 -23.54 -10.47
C ARG A 54 -4.61 -23.53 -11.79
N THR A 55 -4.73 -22.36 -12.40
CA THR A 55 -5.40 -22.21 -13.70
C THR A 55 -4.68 -23.00 -14.79
N TYR A 56 -3.36 -22.86 -14.86
CA TYR A 56 -2.55 -23.58 -15.84
C TYR A 56 -2.57 -25.10 -15.59
N THR A 57 -2.49 -25.53 -14.34
CA THR A 57 -2.56 -26.95 -13.97
C THR A 57 -3.89 -27.56 -14.41
N LEU A 58 -5.01 -26.89 -14.13
CA LEU A 58 -6.33 -27.33 -14.58
C LEU A 58 -6.43 -27.45 -16.10
N PHE A 59 -5.84 -26.49 -16.84
CA PHE A 59 -5.81 -26.54 -18.29
C PHE A 59 -5.01 -27.74 -18.81
N ILE A 60 -3.82 -27.98 -18.26
CA ILE A 60 -2.97 -29.10 -18.67
C ILE A 60 -3.63 -30.45 -18.38
N GLU A 61 -4.23 -30.60 -17.20
CA GLU A 61 -4.89 -31.85 -16.78
C GLU A 61 -6.14 -32.17 -17.61
N ASN A 62 -6.93 -31.15 -17.98
CA ASN A 62 -8.23 -31.34 -18.63
C ASN A 62 -8.24 -31.00 -20.13
N GLN A 63 -7.12 -30.47 -20.66
CA GLN A 63 -6.99 -29.91 -22.03
C GLN A 63 -8.09 -28.88 -22.36
N SER A 64 -8.71 -28.32 -21.33
CA SER A 64 -9.86 -27.41 -21.39
C SER A 64 -10.02 -26.74 -20.02
N ILE A 65 -10.74 -25.61 -19.98
CA ILE A 65 -11.03 -24.92 -18.73
C ILE A 65 -12.52 -25.04 -18.44
N ASN A 66 -12.86 -25.73 -17.35
CA ASN A 66 -14.19 -25.68 -16.76
C ASN A 66 -14.27 -24.48 -15.81
N GLY A 67 -15.10 -23.49 -16.14
CA GLY A 67 -15.23 -22.25 -15.37
C GLY A 67 -15.67 -22.46 -13.92
N LYS A 68 -16.55 -23.42 -13.63
CA LYS A 68 -17.00 -23.71 -12.24
C LYS A 68 -15.86 -24.30 -11.42
N LEU A 69 -15.17 -25.30 -11.98
CA LEU A 69 -14.03 -25.93 -11.32
C LEU A 69 -12.88 -24.93 -11.12
N LEU A 70 -12.62 -24.07 -12.12
CA LEU A 70 -11.64 -23.00 -12.00
C LEU A 70 -12.00 -22.08 -10.83
N GLN A 71 -13.24 -21.57 -10.82
CA GLN A 71 -13.73 -20.69 -9.77
C GLN A 71 -13.55 -21.33 -8.38
N GLU A 72 -13.97 -22.59 -8.20
CA GLU A 72 -13.77 -23.32 -6.94
C GLU A 72 -12.30 -23.39 -6.51
N LYS A 73 -11.37 -23.57 -7.46
CA LYS A 73 -9.94 -23.71 -7.17
C LYS A 73 -9.24 -22.39 -6.88
N VAL A 74 -9.74 -21.25 -7.38
CA VAL A 74 -9.07 -19.95 -7.25
C VAL A 74 -9.79 -18.97 -6.32
N LEU A 75 -11.07 -19.20 -5.99
CA LEU A 75 -11.89 -18.24 -5.22
C LEU A 75 -11.28 -17.86 -3.87
N GLU A 76 -10.69 -18.82 -3.16
CA GLU A 76 -10.07 -18.51 -1.86
C GLU A 76 -8.87 -17.57 -2.04
N GLU A 77 -8.02 -17.80 -3.04
CA GLU A 77 -6.89 -16.92 -3.33
C GLU A 77 -7.34 -15.51 -3.71
N LEU A 78 -8.43 -15.40 -4.50
CA LEU A 78 -9.01 -14.11 -4.87
C LEU A 78 -9.53 -13.36 -3.63
N LYS A 79 -10.21 -14.05 -2.72
CA LYS A 79 -10.67 -13.46 -1.45
C LYS A 79 -9.51 -13.01 -0.56
N GLN A 80 -8.40 -13.75 -0.55
CA GLN A 80 -7.20 -13.33 0.19
C GLN A 80 -6.58 -12.07 -0.44
N ILE A 81 -6.51 -12.00 -1.77
CA ILE A 81 -6.06 -10.81 -2.50
C ILE A 81 -6.91 -9.60 -2.13
N GLU A 82 -8.24 -9.70 -2.21
CA GLU A 82 -9.16 -8.60 -1.87
C GLU A 82 -8.94 -8.07 -0.45
N ARG A 83 -8.88 -8.95 0.55
CA ARG A 83 -8.61 -8.56 1.95
C ARG A 83 -7.26 -7.89 2.13
N ILE A 84 -6.23 -8.39 1.44
CA ILE A 84 -4.90 -7.81 1.49
C ILE A 84 -4.90 -6.41 0.86
N GLU A 85 -5.61 -6.22 -0.25
CA GLU A 85 -5.72 -4.91 -0.90
C GLU A 85 -6.46 -3.88 -0.06
N GLU A 86 -7.56 -4.27 0.60
CA GLU A 86 -8.24 -3.43 1.59
C GLU A 86 -7.30 -3.03 2.72
N ARG A 87 -6.55 -4.00 3.27
CA ARG A 87 -5.62 -3.72 4.35
C ARG A 87 -4.45 -2.82 3.94
N ILE A 88 -3.94 -2.97 2.71
CA ILE A 88 -2.91 -2.07 2.16
C ILE A 88 -3.46 -0.65 2.07
N LYS A 89 -4.67 -0.47 1.52
CA LYS A 89 -5.32 0.86 1.42
C LYS A 89 -5.46 1.53 2.78
N GLU A 90 -5.89 0.80 3.81
CA GLU A 90 -5.98 1.32 5.18
C GLU A 90 -4.61 1.77 5.71
N LEU A 91 -3.58 0.94 5.55
CA LEU A 91 -2.23 1.24 6.03
C LEU A 91 -1.59 2.41 5.28
N GLU A 92 -1.84 2.54 3.98
CA GLU A 92 -1.39 3.67 3.18
C GLU A 92 -2.07 4.98 3.59
N ALA A 93 -3.37 4.93 3.93
CA ALA A 93 -4.08 6.06 4.52
C ALA A 93 -3.49 6.47 5.88
N GLU A 94 -3.24 5.51 6.77
CA GLU A 94 -2.58 5.77 8.08
C GLU A 94 -1.19 6.41 7.89
N VAL A 95 -0.40 5.95 6.92
CA VAL A 95 0.91 6.52 6.60
C VAL A 95 0.79 7.96 6.12
N ALA A 96 -0.16 8.26 5.24
CA ALA A 96 -0.37 9.59 4.70
C ALA A 96 -0.83 10.58 5.78
N GLU A 97 -1.73 10.15 6.68
CA GLU A 97 -2.13 10.93 7.85
C GLU A 97 -0.95 11.25 8.77
N LEU A 98 -0.07 10.27 9.04
CA LEU A 98 1.13 10.48 9.85
C LEU A 98 2.15 11.41 9.20
N GLN A 99 2.22 11.42 7.87
CA GLN A 99 3.13 12.25 7.08
C GLN A 99 2.53 13.61 6.68
N GLY A 100 1.25 13.86 6.97
CA GLY A 100 0.55 15.08 6.59
C GLY A 100 0.42 15.24 5.06
N GLN A 101 0.48 14.14 4.31
CA GLN A 101 0.30 14.12 2.87
C GLN A 101 -1.16 13.78 2.55
N PRO A 102 -1.80 14.45 1.57
CA PRO A 102 -3.12 14.03 1.11
C PRO A 102 -3.01 12.65 0.43
N VAL A 103 -3.86 11.70 0.83
CA VAL A 103 -3.99 10.41 0.14
C VAL A 103 -4.65 10.65 -1.21
N ASN A 104 -3.88 10.59 -2.30
CA ASN A 104 -4.47 10.40 -3.62
C ASN A 104 -4.77 8.91 -3.79
N VAL A 105 -6.01 8.52 -3.49
CA VAL A 105 -6.53 7.22 -3.90
C VAL A 105 -6.72 7.27 -5.41
N THR A 106 -5.69 6.93 -6.19
CA THR A 106 -5.84 6.65 -7.61
C THR A 106 -6.53 5.30 -7.74
N ASP A 107 -7.84 5.35 -7.95
CA ASP A 107 -8.65 4.19 -8.32
C ASP A 107 -8.09 3.63 -9.64
N VAL A 108 -7.62 2.38 -9.64
CA VAL A 108 -6.96 1.74 -10.80
C VAL A 108 -7.99 1.17 -11.79
N THR A 109 -9.15 1.81 -11.88
CA THR A 109 -10.25 1.43 -12.79
C THR A 109 -10.37 2.33 -14.01
N ASP A 110 -9.47 3.31 -14.21
CA ASP A 110 -9.48 4.13 -15.43
C ASP A 110 -8.82 3.37 -16.60
N GLY A 111 -9.56 2.37 -17.06
CA GLY A 111 -9.27 1.62 -18.27
C GLY A 111 -9.61 2.44 -19.51
N GLY A 112 -8.58 2.94 -20.18
CA GLY A 112 -8.52 3.04 -21.63
C GLY A 112 -9.47 4.02 -22.31
N GLU A 113 -9.04 5.27 -22.45
CA GLU A 113 -9.36 6.07 -23.64
C GLU A 113 -8.11 6.16 -24.53
N GLY A 114 -8.15 5.43 -25.64
CA GLY A 114 -7.10 5.39 -26.63
C GLY A 114 -6.95 6.74 -27.32
N THR A 115 -5.76 7.33 -27.22
CA THR A 115 -5.35 8.41 -28.10
C THR A 115 -4.71 7.79 -29.35
N SER A 116 -5.52 7.60 -30.39
CA SER A 116 -5.01 7.44 -31.75
C SER A 116 -4.28 8.71 -32.14
N PRO A 117 -3.02 8.66 -32.62
CA PRO A 117 -2.40 9.81 -33.26
C PRO A 117 -3.01 10.00 -34.64
N GLU A 118 -3.69 11.14 -34.85
CA GLU A 118 -4.09 11.56 -36.19
C GLU A 118 -2.85 11.83 -37.05
N ASP A 119 -2.78 11.13 -38.18
CA ASP A 119 -1.88 11.36 -39.30
C ASP A 119 -2.06 12.80 -39.83
N ASN A 120 -0.99 13.61 -39.75
CA ASN A 120 -0.91 14.88 -40.46
C ASN A 120 -0.34 14.61 -41.87
N ARG A 121 -1.22 14.64 -42.89
CA ARG A 121 -0.86 14.79 -44.30
C ARG A 121 -1.56 16.00 -44.89
#